data_AF-A0A9E5RBU2-F1
#
_entry.id   AF-A0A9E5RBU2-F1
#
_cell.length_a   1.000
_cell.length_b   1.000
_cell.length_c   1.000
_cell.angle_alpha   90.00
_cell.angle_beta   90.00
_cell.angle_gamma   90.00
#
_symmetry.space_group_name_H-M   'P 1'
#
loop_
_entity.id
_entity.type
_entity.pdbx_description
1 polymer ?
#
loop_
_entity_poly.entity_id
_entity_poly.type
_entity_poly.pdbx_seq_one_letter_code
_entity_poly.pdbx_strand_id
1 'polypeptide(L)' 'MDPVRFSAGYITFRKLDADEGLTEIEMPFSSLEELCSQVLSAQEPYLVERIRLEGTDAHGQAQTIRFTFQSVTVNREEE' A
#
# COMPACT_ATOMS: atom_id res chain seq x y z
N MET A 1 -9.37 22.14 -5.75
CA MET A 1 -9.70 20.83 -5.15
C MET A 1 -10.01 21.09 -3.70
N ASP A 2 -11.17 20.64 -3.24
CA ASP A 2 -11.50 20.69 -1.83
C ASP A 2 -10.63 19.70 -1.05
N PRO A 3 -10.23 20.03 0.19
CA PRO A 3 -9.39 19.15 0.98
C PRO A 3 -10.14 17.86 1.33
N VAL A 4 -9.51 16.73 1.04
CA VAL A 4 -10.01 15.41 1.46
C VAL A 4 -9.67 15.22 2.95
N ARG A 5 -10.68 14.92 3.75
CA ARG A 5 -10.49 14.49 5.14
C ARG A 5 -10.30 12.98 5.17
N PHE A 6 -9.10 12.54 5.55
CA PHE A 6 -8.78 11.13 5.74
C PHE A 6 -9.58 10.53 6.90
N SER A 7 -10.11 9.32 6.70
CA SER A 7 -10.87 8.57 7.72
C SER A 7 -10.23 7.23 8.06
N ALA A 8 -9.74 6.50 7.06
CA ALA A 8 -9.13 5.17 7.22
C ALA A 8 -8.32 4.81 5.98
N GLY A 9 -7.42 3.83 6.11
CA GLY A 9 -6.68 3.31 4.99
C GLY A 9 -6.34 1.84 5.13
N TYR A 10 -5.83 1.28 4.03
CA TYR A 10 -5.38 -0.09 3.92
C TYR A 10 -4.04 -0.11 3.20
N ILE A 11 -3.09 -0.86 3.73
CA ILE A 11 -1.83 -1.20 3.06
C ILE A 11 -1.88 -2.66 2.64
N THR A 12 -1.52 -2.92 1.37
CA THR A 12 -1.36 -4.26 0.83
C THR A 12 0.13 -4.54 0.70
N PHE A 13 0.59 -5.56 1.41
CA PHE A 13 1.91 -6.15 1.24
C PHE A 13 1.82 -7.35 0.32
N ARG A 14 2.87 -7.58 -0.47
CA ARG A 14 3.05 -8.76 -1.29
C ARG A 14 4.32 -9.48 -0.92
N LYS A 15 4.29 -10.80 -0.93
CA LYS A 15 5.44 -11.67 -0.79
C LYS A 15 5.41 -12.69 -1.92
N LEU A 16 6.52 -12.83 -2.63
CA LEU A 16 6.73 -13.95 -3.53
C LEU A 16 7.47 -15.04 -2.75
N ASP A 17 6.82 -16.19 -2.59
CA ASP A 17 7.35 -17.38 -1.97
C ASP A 17 7.56 -18.45 -3.06
N ALA A 18 8.65 -19.20 -2.97
CA ALA A 18 8.99 -20.21 -3.98
C ALA A 18 8.02 -21.41 -3.93
N ASP A 19 7.47 -21.71 -2.76
CA ASP A 19 6.60 -22.87 -2.54
C ASP A 19 5.11 -22.47 -2.58
N GLU A 20 4.77 -21.29 -2.04
CA GLU A 20 3.38 -20.80 -1.95
C GLU A 20 2.97 -19.85 -3.08
N GLY A 21 3.91 -19.38 -3.89
CA GLY A 21 3.65 -18.42 -4.96
C GLY A 21 3.48 -16.98 -4.43
N LEU A 22 2.55 -16.22 -5.00
CA LEU A 22 2.31 -14.83 -4.59
C LEU A 22 1.28 -14.78 -3.45
N THR A 23 1.71 -14.26 -2.30
CA THR A 23 0.84 -14.03 -1.14
C THR A 23 0.65 -12.54 -0.92
N GLU A 24 -0.61 -12.12 -0.81
CA GLU A 24 -1.01 -10.75 -0.48
C GLU A 24 -1.56 -10.68 0.94
N ILE A 25 -1.13 -9.66 1.70
CA ILE A 25 -1.64 -9.37 3.05
C ILE A 25 -2.11 -7.92 3.08
N GLU A 26 -3.38 -7.72 3.39
CA GLU A 26 -3.97 -6.39 3.56
C GLU A 26 -4.14 -6.06 5.04
N MET A 27 -3.63 -4.92 5.47
CA MET A 27 -3.70 -4.44 6.85
C MET A 27 -4.37 -3.06 6.90
N PRO A 28 -5.34 -2.84 7.80
CA PRO A 28 -5.92 -1.52 8.00
C PRO A 28 -4.94 -0.60 8.75
N PHE A 29 -5.08 0.71 8.56
CA PHE A 29 -4.46 1.73 9.40
C PHE A 29 -5.40 2.94 9.54
N SER A 30 -5.25 3.66 10.64
CA SER A 30 -6.09 4.79 11.04
C SER A 30 -5.34 6.13 11.12
N SER A 31 -4.01 6.10 10.95
CA SER A 31 -3.18 7.30 10.87
C SER A 31 -1.95 7.10 9.99
N LEU A 32 -1.29 8.20 9.60
CA LEU A 32 -0.04 8.13 8.85
C LEU A 32 1.10 7.56 9.70
N GLU A 33 1.09 7.80 11.01
CA GLU A 33 2.05 7.21 11.94
C GLU A 33 1.91 5.68 11.97
N GLU A 34 0.67 5.17 12.04
CA GLU A 34 0.41 3.72 12.00
C GLU A 34 0.87 3.11 10.67
N LEU A 35 0.56 3.75 9.55
CA LEU A 35 1.05 3.34 8.22
C LEU A 35 2.58 3.28 8.20
N CYS A 36 3.26 4.33 8.66
CA CYS A 36 4.73 4.38 8.70
C CYS A 36 5.29 3.26 9.59
N SER A 37 4.71 3.04 10.77
CA SER A 37 5.11 1.96 11.66
C SER A 37 4.94 0.58 11.01
N GLN A 38 3.84 0.34 10.30
CA GLN A 38 3.61 -0.92 9.59
C GLN A 38 4.64 -1.13 8.46
N VAL A 39 4.91 -0.09 7.66
CA VAL A 39 5.91 -0.16 6.57
C VAL A 39 7.32 -0.40 7.11
N LEU A 40 7.71 0.31 8.19
CA LEU A 40 9.06 0.20 8.77
C LEU A 40 9.26 -1.10 9.56
N SER A 41 8.18 -1.72 10.04
CA SER A 41 8.23 -2.99 10.78
C SER A 41 8.09 -4.21 9.88
N ALA A 42 7.69 -4.03 8.62
CA ALA A 42 7.60 -5.12 7.65
C ALA A 42 8.99 -5.70 7.43
N GLN A 43 9.18 -6.96 7.84
CA GLN A 43 10.40 -7.69 7.55
C GLN A 43 10.38 -8.19 6.11
N GLU A 44 11.55 -8.28 5.48
CA GLU A 44 11.67 -8.98 4.20
C GLU A 44 11.12 -10.41 4.34
N PRO A 45 10.43 -10.94 3.31
CA PRO A 45 10.33 -10.42 1.94
C PRO A 45 9.03 -9.64 1.60
N TYR A 46 8.34 -9.05 2.58
CA TYR A 46 7.10 -8.32 2.31
C TYR A 46 7.37 -6.94 1.67
N LEU A 47 6.93 -6.77 0.43
CA LEU A 47 7.00 -5.50 -0.30
C LEU A 47 5.66 -4.78 -0.26
N VAL A 48 5.68 -3.46 -0.11
CA VAL A 48 4.47 -2.65 -0.26
C VAL A 48 4.04 -2.66 -1.72
N GLU A 49 2.81 -3.13 -1.99
CA GLU A 49 2.22 -3.12 -3.33
C GLU A 49 1.25 -1.96 -3.51
N ARG A 50 0.41 -1.70 -2.50
CA ARG A 50 -0.66 -0.73 -2.60
C ARG A 50 -0.96 -0.06 -1.27
N ILE A 51 -1.25 1.24 -1.31
CA ILE A 51 -1.83 1.98 -0.20
C ILE A 51 -3.13 2.61 -0.69
N ARG A 52 -4.23 2.32 0.00
CA ARG A 52 -5.55 2.92 -0.22
C ARG A 52 -5.86 3.85 0.94
N LEU A 53 -6.15 5.11 0.65
CA LEU A 53 -6.66 6.09 1.61
C LEU A 53 -8.13 6.36 1.29
N GLU A 54 -8.96 6.34 2.32
CA GLU A 54 -10.38 6.64 2.25
C GLU A 54 -10.66 7.92 3.04
N GLY A 55 -11.64 8.68 2.58
CA GLY A 55 -11.99 9.95 3.19
C GLY A 55 -13.23 10.57 2.56
N THR A 56 -13.51 11.82 2.94
CA THR A 56 -14.60 12.61 2.35
C THR A 56 -14.10 13.97 1.90
N ASP A 57 -14.68 14.52 0.84
CA ASP A 57 -14.47 15.92 0.45
C ASP A 57 -15.32 16.91 1.28
N ALA A 58 -15.27 18.19 0.93
CA ALA A 58 -16.02 19.25 1.61
C ALA A 58 -17.55 19.11 1.48
N HIS A 59 -18.04 18.32 0.54
CA HIS A 59 -19.46 18.04 0.33
C HIS A 59 -19.90 16.73 1.00
N GLY A 60 -19.01 16.06 1.73
CA GLY A 60 -19.29 14.78 2.37
C GLY A 60 -19.30 13.60 1.40
N GLN A 61 -18.84 13.77 0.16
CA GLN A 61 -18.76 12.67 -0.80
C GLN A 61 -17.53 11.82 -0.50
N ALA A 62 -17.69 10.50 -0.58
CA ALA A 62 -16.60 9.57 -0.37
C ALA A 62 -15.53 9.73 -1.46
N GLN A 63 -14.28 9.77 -1.04
CA GLN A 63 -13.11 9.88 -1.91
C GLN A 63 -12.13 8.76 -1.57
N THR A 64 -11.43 8.27 -2.60
CA THR A 64 -10.38 7.26 -2.45
C THR A 64 -9.14 7.68 -3.20
N ILE A 65 -8.00 7.70 -2.51
CA ILE A 65 -6.68 7.89 -3.12
C ILE A 65 -5.97 6.53 -3.08
N ARG A 66 -5.38 6.13 -4.21
CA ARG A 66 -4.64 4.87 -4.33
C ARG A 66 -3.22 5.14 -4.81
N PHE A 67 -2.24 4.68 -4.04
CA PHE A 67 -0.86 4.57 -4.46
C PHE A 67 -0.58 3.11 -4.79
N THR A 68 -0.07 2.85 -5.99
CA THR A 68 0.33 1.51 -6.43
C THR A 68 1.83 1.54 -6.72
N PHE A 69 2.56 0.60 -6.15
CA PHE A 69 4.01 0.47 -6.29
C PHE A 69 4.31 -0.71 -7.20
N GLN A 70 5.06 -0.46 -8.28
CA GLN A 70 5.47 -1.50 -9.22
C GLN A 70 7.00 -1.58 -9.22
N SER A 71 7.53 -2.71 -8.79
CA SER A 71 8.93 -3.06 -9.02
C SER A 71 9.06 -3.64 -10.41
N VAL A 72 9.90 -3.02 -11.25
CA VAL A 72 10.24 -3.54 -12.57
C VAL A 72 11.64 -4.12 -12.48
N THR A 73 11.77 -5.45 -12.58
CA THR A 73 13.08 -6.11 -12.68
C THR A 73 13.56 -5.96 -14.12
N VAL A 74 14.63 -5.19 -14.33
CA VAL A 74 15.32 -5.15 -15.63
C VAL A 74 16.19 -6.40 -15.71
N ASN A 75 15.81 -7.36 -16.55
CA ASN A 75 16.72 -8.44 -16.92
C ASN A 75 17.86 -7.79 -17.71
N ARG A 76 19.03 -7.70 -17.10
CA ARG A 76 20.26 -7.39 -17.82
C ARG A 76 20.54 -8.62 -18.67
N GLU A 77 20.21 -8.56 -19.96
CA GLU A 77 20.76 -9.54 -20.90
C GLU A 77 22.28 -9.41 -20.81
N GLU A 78 22.95 -10.49 -20.43
CA GLU A 78 24.41 -10.58 -20.44
C GLU A 78 24.86 -10.53 -21.92
N GLU A 79 25.58 -9.48 -22.30
CA GLU A 79 26.34 -9.40 -23.56
C GLU A 79 27.63 -10.22 -23.49
#